data_AF-A0A2S8SBM6-F1
#
_entry.id   AF-A0A2S8SBM6-F1
#
_cell.length_a   1.000
_cell.length_b   1.000
_cell.length_c   1.000
_cell.angle_alpha   90.00
_cell.angle_beta   90.00
_cell.angle_gamma   90.00
#
_symmetry.space_group_name_H-M   'P 1'
#
loop_
_entity.id
_entity.type
_entity.pdbx_description
1 polymer ?
#
loop_
_entity_poly.entity_id
_entity_poly.type
_entity_poly.pdbx_seq_one_letter_code
_entity_poly.pdbx_strand_id
1 'polypeptide(L)'
;MVRQTVESRMEGKIRCDACPVMCYIAEGRAGACDRYANEGGDLVRLDPFTVLQAVKEEDGAVVPFLDGDAGEWDGDILRSERPFITAIGAGTTYPDYKPAPFIVAQDHDGVDMVTVVTEGIFSYCGAKVKIDTDRYLGPEAAPVRVEGEAIGHVMTAEYGSQMLSLGGVHHLTGGSKKEGRVTCDALLRLCNREAVTVTIDGGAEVVLQAGRPPVVNGVEEHLMRVGCGSATIGMFAKQWHGLVDEVVVVDDHITGVLSEHQAGKLLDVPPTGIKILGHKSTPGRYFRVADPGTGWGGTNIEDPLTILGPWRDPAWPGLRLLMVSTTGEQWGYYELDENRVPLRRDLPEALKLSVERIAENCEPSVTSVLFMGGAGGSLRAGVTENPVRLTRSVRQAVTNVTCGGAECYVWPGGGITFMADVMDMPTNAFGYVPTPALVAPIEFTLRLSDYAALGGHMEQVRRVEEIEGQIERRIPRAKR
;
A
#
# COMPACT_ATOMS: atom_id res chain seq x y z
N MET A 1 -32.08 1.96 -0.34
CA MET A 1 -31.16 0.84 -0.59
C MET A 1 -31.34 0.38 -2.01
N VAL A 2 -30.28 -0.04 -2.69
CA VAL A 2 -30.40 -0.62 -4.03
C VAL A 2 -31.21 -1.90 -3.93
N ARG A 3 -32.37 -1.93 -4.61
CA ARG A 3 -33.31 -3.05 -4.60
C ARG A 3 -33.33 -3.71 -5.97
N GLN A 4 -33.36 -5.04 -5.98
CA GLN A 4 -33.43 -5.85 -7.18
C GLN A 4 -34.60 -6.82 -7.08
N THR A 5 -35.38 -6.92 -8.15
CA THR A 5 -36.43 -7.93 -8.27
C THR A 5 -35.79 -9.27 -8.60
N VAL A 6 -36.19 -10.32 -7.87
CA VAL A 6 -35.71 -11.69 -8.09
C VAL A 6 -36.72 -12.51 -8.87
N GLU A 7 -36.23 -13.36 -9.78
CA GLU A 7 -37.08 -14.21 -10.63
C GLU A 7 -37.77 -15.35 -9.83
N SER A 8 -37.13 -15.82 -8.75
CA SER A 8 -37.58 -16.99 -8.00
C SER A 8 -37.89 -16.65 -6.55
N ARG A 9 -39.16 -16.84 -6.17
CA ARG A 9 -39.68 -16.74 -4.81
C ARG A 9 -40.28 -18.07 -4.39
N MET A 10 -39.90 -18.57 -3.22
CA MET A 10 -40.44 -19.78 -2.62
C MET A 10 -40.70 -19.54 -1.14
N GLU A 11 -41.96 -19.60 -0.70
CA GLU A 11 -42.35 -19.61 0.73
C GLU A 11 -41.56 -18.60 1.61
N GLY A 12 -41.63 -17.30 1.27
CA GLY A 12 -40.93 -16.25 2.03
C GLY A 12 -39.40 -16.26 1.88
N LYS A 13 -38.87 -16.99 0.90
CA LYS A 13 -37.46 -16.97 0.51
C LYS A 13 -37.30 -16.48 -0.93
N ILE A 14 -36.19 -15.81 -1.17
CA ILE A 14 -35.74 -15.42 -2.52
C ILE A 14 -34.49 -16.20 -2.89
N ARG A 15 -34.30 -16.48 -4.19
CA ARG A 15 -33.01 -16.96 -4.69
C ARG A 15 -32.18 -15.76 -5.14
N CYS A 16 -31.11 -15.46 -4.41
CA CYS A 16 -30.19 -14.38 -4.76
C CYS A 16 -29.42 -14.74 -6.02
N ASP A 17 -29.30 -13.81 -6.97
CA ASP A 17 -28.58 -13.96 -8.22
C ASP A 17 -27.41 -12.98 -8.34
N ALA A 18 -26.94 -12.41 -7.21
CA ALA A 18 -25.80 -11.50 -7.18
C ALA A 18 -24.43 -12.20 -7.23
N CYS A 19 -24.37 -13.53 -7.16
CA CYS A 19 -23.13 -14.29 -7.30
C CYS A 19 -23.36 -15.76 -7.68
N PRO A 20 -22.32 -16.50 -8.09
CA PRO A 20 -22.43 -17.92 -8.49
C PRO A 20 -23.00 -18.87 -7.42
N VAL A 21 -22.94 -18.50 -6.14
CA VAL A 21 -23.46 -19.33 -5.03
C VAL A 21 -24.98 -19.49 -5.12
N MET A 22 -25.68 -18.46 -5.63
CA MET A 22 -27.14 -18.43 -5.77
C MET A 22 -27.91 -18.87 -4.51
N CYS A 23 -27.53 -18.36 -3.34
CA CYS A 23 -28.11 -18.78 -2.07
C CYS A 23 -29.59 -18.39 -1.93
N TYR A 24 -30.35 -19.19 -1.16
CA TYR A 24 -31.72 -18.86 -0.77
C TYR A 24 -31.71 -18.04 0.52
N ILE A 25 -32.35 -16.88 0.50
CA ILE A 25 -32.39 -15.93 1.61
C ILE A 25 -33.83 -15.85 2.14
N ALA A 26 -34.04 -16.16 3.41
CA ALA A 26 -35.34 -16.03 4.06
C ALA A 26 -35.66 -14.57 4.40
N GLU A 27 -36.95 -14.24 4.44
CA GLU A 27 -37.45 -12.91 4.80
C GLU A 27 -36.81 -12.36 6.08
N GLY A 28 -36.32 -11.11 6.02
CA GLY A 28 -35.66 -10.44 7.14
C GLY A 28 -34.27 -10.98 7.49
N ARG A 29 -33.66 -11.81 6.62
CA ARG A 29 -32.31 -12.37 6.82
C ARG A 29 -31.32 -11.86 5.76
N ALA A 30 -30.05 -11.82 6.14
CA ALA A 30 -28.94 -11.64 5.21
C ALA A 30 -28.58 -12.95 4.50
N GLY A 31 -28.06 -12.84 3.29
CA GLY A 31 -27.48 -13.96 2.55
C GLY A 31 -26.08 -14.32 3.06
N ALA A 32 -25.51 -15.41 2.55
CA ALA A 32 -24.26 -15.98 3.06
C ALA A 32 -23.00 -15.09 2.92
N CYS A 33 -23.09 -13.96 2.22
CA CYS A 33 -22.03 -12.98 2.05
C CYS A 33 -22.23 -11.71 2.88
N ASP A 34 -23.34 -11.61 3.64
CA ASP A 34 -23.77 -10.43 4.41
C ASP A 34 -23.92 -9.12 3.60
N ARG A 35 -23.76 -9.16 2.27
CA ARG A 35 -23.93 -7.99 1.38
C ARG A 35 -25.37 -7.73 0.97
N TYR A 36 -26.21 -8.77 0.95
CA TYR A 36 -27.58 -8.70 0.47
C TYR A 36 -28.54 -9.34 1.47
N ALA A 37 -29.75 -8.80 1.58
CA ALA A 37 -30.84 -9.33 2.40
C ALA A 37 -32.12 -9.52 1.58
N ASN A 38 -33.04 -10.31 2.13
CA ASN A 38 -34.42 -10.38 1.63
C ASN A 38 -35.32 -9.45 2.46
N GLU A 39 -35.85 -8.41 1.84
CA GLU A 39 -36.84 -7.52 2.46
C GLU A 39 -38.08 -7.40 1.57
N GLY A 40 -39.22 -7.89 2.05
CA GLY A 40 -40.49 -7.85 1.32
C GLY A 40 -40.46 -8.71 0.04
N GLY A 41 -39.60 -9.72 -0.02
CA GLY A 41 -39.37 -10.51 -1.24
C GLY A 41 -38.46 -9.84 -2.28
N ASP A 42 -37.85 -8.69 -1.97
CA ASP A 42 -36.85 -8.05 -2.82
C ASP A 42 -35.43 -8.34 -2.31
N LEU A 43 -34.48 -8.45 -3.24
CA LEU A 43 -33.07 -8.54 -2.90
C LEU A 43 -32.55 -7.11 -2.66
N VAL A 44 -32.11 -6.83 -1.44
CA VAL A 44 -31.68 -5.50 -1.01
C VAL A 44 -30.18 -5.50 -0.72
N ARG A 45 -29.43 -4.57 -1.32
CA ARG A 45 -28.03 -4.32 -0.97
C ARG A 45 -27.96 -3.63 0.39
N LEU A 46 -27.21 -4.21 1.33
CA LEU A 46 -27.13 -3.74 2.71
C LEU A 46 -26.16 -2.57 2.93
N ASP A 47 -25.06 -2.49 2.17
CA ASP A 47 -24.17 -1.33 2.23
C ASP A 47 -24.73 -0.21 1.36
N PRO A 48 -24.65 1.05 1.83
CA PRO A 48 -25.26 2.17 1.16
C PRO A 48 -24.56 2.48 -0.17
N PHE A 49 -25.35 2.75 -1.21
CA PHE A 49 -24.80 3.27 -2.46
C PHE A 49 -24.11 4.61 -2.22
N THR A 50 -22.80 4.64 -2.48
CA THR A 50 -21.91 5.72 -2.04
C THR A 50 -21.44 6.59 -3.19
N VAL A 51 -21.43 7.89 -2.95
CA VAL A 51 -20.98 8.91 -3.89
C VAL A 51 -19.98 9.83 -3.20
N LEU A 52 -18.89 10.19 -3.89
CA LEU A 52 -17.94 11.17 -3.40
C LEU A 52 -18.39 12.57 -3.83
N GLN A 53 -18.44 13.51 -2.92
CA GLN A 53 -18.63 14.93 -3.22
C GLN A 53 -17.30 15.64 -3.14
N ALA A 54 -17.05 16.63 -3.99
CA ALA A 54 -15.88 17.46 -3.76
C ALA A 54 -16.05 18.26 -2.47
N VAL A 55 -14.93 18.51 -1.80
CA VAL A 55 -14.90 19.32 -0.59
C VAL A 55 -15.13 20.77 -1.00
N LYS A 56 -16.18 21.42 -0.48
CA LYS A 56 -16.30 22.89 -0.55
C LYS A 56 -15.15 23.49 0.27
N GLU A 57 -14.38 24.39 -0.34
CA GLU A 57 -13.40 25.21 0.37
C GLU A 57 -14.12 26.16 1.33
N GLU A 58 -14.49 25.69 2.52
CA GLU A 58 -15.09 26.56 3.54
C GLU A 58 -14.15 26.97 4.68
N ASP A 59 -12.89 26.52 4.75
CA ASP A 59 -11.96 26.92 5.83
C ASP A 59 -10.48 26.94 5.41
N GLY A 60 -10.07 27.87 4.55
CA GLY A 60 -8.66 28.10 4.23
C GLY A 60 -8.43 29.45 3.56
N ALA A 61 -7.69 30.33 4.22
CA ALA A 61 -7.46 31.72 3.83
C ALA A 61 -7.02 31.88 2.36
N VAL A 62 -7.87 32.52 1.55
CA VAL A 62 -7.54 32.92 0.18
C VAL A 62 -6.65 34.17 0.25
N VAL A 63 -5.41 34.04 -0.24
CA VAL A 63 -4.55 35.20 -0.51
C VAL A 63 -4.93 35.75 -1.89
N PRO A 64 -5.45 36.98 -1.99
CA PRO A 64 -5.94 37.50 -3.27
C PRO A 64 -4.76 37.81 -4.20
N PHE A 65 -4.82 37.28 -5.42
CA PHE A 65 -3.92 37.68 -6.50
C PHE A 65 -4.73 38.41 -7.59
N LEU A 66 -4.48 39.72 -7.68
CA LEU A 66 -4.74 40.68 -8.78
C LEU A 66 -6.21 41.03 -9.13
N ASP A 67 -6.49 42.33 -9.02
CA ASP A 67 -7.68 43.02 -9.54
C ASP A 67 -7.68 43.07 -11.08
N GLY A 68 -8.73 42.51 -11.72
CA GLY A 68 -8.97 42.64 -13.15
C GLY A 68 -10.28 42.02 -13.63
N ASP A 69 -11.27 42.90 -13.89
CA ASP A 69 -12.58 42.74 -14.56
C ASP A 69 -13.53 41.61 -14.11
N ALA A 70 -14.54 42.04 -13.36
CA ALA A 70 -15.68 41.28 -12.87
C ALA A 70 -16.67 40.90 -13.99
N GLY A 71 -16.58 39.65 -14.45
CA GLY A 71 -17.78 38.82 -14.63
C GLY A 71 -18.03 38.06 -13.32
N GLU A 72 -19.30 37.78 -12.97
CA GLU A 72 -19.67 37.00 -11.78
C GLU A 72 -18.93 35.65 -11.78
N TRP A 73 -17.82 35.61 -11.07
CA TRP A 73 -17.03 34.41 -10.83
C TRP A 73 -17.11 34.12 -9.33
N ASP A 74 -17.65 32.97 -8.99
CA ASP A 74 -17.93 32.50 -7.62
C ASP A 74 -16.69 32.00 -6.86
N GLY A 75 -15.50 32.21 -7.42
CA GLY A 75 -14.24 31.79 -6.83
C GLY A 75 -13.94 30.30 -6.98
N ASP A 76 -14.78 29.52 -7.67
CA ASP A 76 -14.47 28.11 -7.93
C ASP A 76 -13.56 27.97 -9.16
N ILE A 77 -12.27 27.71 -8.92
CA ILE A 77 -11.27 27.44 -9.96
C ILE A 77 -11.52 26.07 -10.63
N LEU A 78 -12.22 25.14 -9.96
CA LEU A 78 -12.38 23.74 -10.37
C LEU A 78 -13.84 23.29 -10.63
N ARG A 79 -14.84 24.17 -10.43
CA ARG A 79 -16.28 23.89 -10.55
C ARG A 79 -16.68 22.54 -9.94
N SER A 80 -16.24 22.34 -8.69
CA SER A 80 -16.14 21.03 -8.04
C SER A 80 -17.47 20.52 -7.46
N GLU A 81 -18.61 21.19 -7.65
CA GLU A 81 -19.87 20.81 -7.01
C GLU A 81 -20.45 19.44 -7.42
N ARG A 82 -19.80 18.71 -8.35
CA ARG A 82 -20.37 17.53 -9.00
C ARG A 82 -20.01 16.23 -8.27
N PRO A 83 -21.01 15.39 -7.92
CA PRO A 83 -20.77 14.10 -7.29
C PRO A 83 -20.03 13.13 -8.22
N PHE A 84 -18.98 12.49 -7.73
CA PHE A 84 -18.36 11.33 -8.38
C PHE A 84 -19.04 10.04 -7.90
N ILE A 85 -19.66 9.32 -8.83
CA ILE A 85 -20.37 8.08 -8.55
C ILE A 85 -19.36 6.94 -8.34
N THR A 86 -19.39 6.31 -7.16
CA THR A 86 -18.54 5.13 -6.87
C THR A 86 -19.32 3.84 -7.05
N ALA A 87 -18.62 2.72 -7.18
CA ALA A 87 -19.23 1.40 -7.21
C ALA A 87 -19.58 0.84 -5.81
N ILE A 88 -19.21 1.52 -4.72
CA ILE A 88 -19.44 1.02 -3.36
C ILE A 88 -20.95 1.00 -3.09
N GLY A 89 -21.50 -0.19 -2.82
CA GLY A 89 -22.94 -0.38 -2.63
C GLY A 89 -23.77 -0.33 -3.92
N ALA A 90 -23.14 -0.27 -5.10
CA ALA A 90 -23.83 -0.27 -6.39
C ALA A 90 -24.46 -1.65 -6.74
N GLY A 91 -23.92 -2.72 -6.16
CA GLY A 91 -24.23 -4.09 -6.56
C GLY A 91 -23.31 -4.59 -7.67
N THR A 92 -23.61 -5.77 -8.21
CA THR A 92 -22.70 -6.55 -9.07
C THR A 92 -23.29 -6.87 -10.44
N THR A 93 -22.42 -7.16 -11.41
CA THR A 93 -22.73 -7.56 -12.79
C THR A 93 -22.89 -9.07 -12.97
N TYR A 94 -23.58 -9.77 -12.04
CA TYR A 94 -23.78 -11.21 -12.15
C TYR A 94 -25.26 -11.57 -12.43
N PRO A 95 -25.54 -12.59 -13.27
CA PRO A 95 -24.63 -13.27 -14.21
C PRO A 95 -24.03 -12.34 -15.28
N ASP A 96 -22.88 -12.74 -15.82
CA ASP A 96 -21.94 -11.90 -16.59
C ASP A 96 -22.51 -11.18 -17.83
N TYR A 97 -23.67 -11.60 -18.34
CA TYR A 97 -24.33 -10.92 -19.47
C TYR A 97 -25.12 -9.68 -19.05
N LYS A 98 -25.35 -9.48 -17.75
CA LYS A 98 -26.07 -8.31 -17.24
C LYS A 98 -25.16 -7.08 -17.29
N PRO A 99 -25.62 -5.96 -17.87
CA PRO A 99 -24.92 -4.69 -17.77
C PRO A 99 -24.68 -4.26 -16.33
N ALA A 100 -23.72 -3.35 -16.13
CA ALA A 100 -23.46 -2.73 -14.84
C ALA A 100 -24.74 -2.14 -14.24
N PRO A 101 -24.94 -2.27 -12.91
CA PRO A 101 -26.17 -1.83 -12.24
C PRO A 101 -26.41 -0.33 -12.42
N PHE A 102 -25.33 0.43 -12.58
CA PHE A 102 -25.37 1.86 -12.84
C PHE A 102 -24.37 2.22 -13.94
N ILE A 103 -24.91 2.79 -15.02
CA ILE A 103 -24.16 3.42 -16.10
C ILE A 103 -24.66 4.86 -16.16
N VAL A 104 -23.89 5.77 -15.55
CA VAL A 104 -24.38 7.11 -15.21
C VAL A 104 -23.71 8.14 -16.10
N ALA A 105 -24.51 8.87 -16.87
CA ALA A 105 -24.04 10.00 -17.66
C ALA A 105 -24.19 11.31 -16.87
N GLN A 106 -23.17 12.15 -16.94
CA GLN A 106 -23.13 13.46 -16.33
C GLN A 106 -22.41 14.42 -17.27
N ASP A 107 -22.92 15.64 -17.41
CA ASP A 107 -22.15 16.71 -18.03
C ASP A 107 -20.90 16.98 -17.17
N HIS A 108 -19.76 17.25 -17.79
CA HIS A 108 -18.56 17.74 -17.14
C HIS A 108 -17.97 18.82 -18.03
N ASP A 109 -18.18 20.09 -17.65
CA ASP A 109 -17.76 21.28 -18.41
C ASP A 109 -18.15 21.26 -19.90
N GLY A 110 -19.41 20.90 -20.19
CA GLY A 110 -19.92 20.83 -21.57
C GLY A 110 -19.54 19.54 -22.30
N VAL A 111 -18.88 18.60 -21.63
CA VAL A 111 -18.56 17.27 -22.16
C VAL A 111 -19.42 16.23 -21.44
N ASP A 112 -20.24 15.50 -22.19
CA ASP A 112 -20.97 14.36 -21.65
C ASP A 112 -19.99 13.22 -21.30
N MET A 113 -19.81 13.00 -20.00
CA MET A 113 -19.04 11.91 -19.42
C MET A 113 -19.98 10.80 -18.98
N VAL A 114 -19.50 9.56 -18.99
CA VAL A 114 -20.21 8.40 -18.44
C VAL A 114 -19.30 7.64 -17.50
N THR A 115 -19.85 7.25 -16.36
CA THR A 115 -19.18 6.42 -15.35
C THR A 115 -19.97 5.12 -15.19
N VAL A 116 -19.33 4.02 -15.55
CA VAL A 116 -19.87 2.66 -15.39
C VAL A 116 -19.37 2.11 -14.07
N VAL A 117 -20.28 1.75 -13.15
CA VAL A 117 -19.91 1.34 -11.78
C VAL A 117 -20.42 -0.04 -11.43
N THR A 118 -19.54 -0.88 -10.88
CA THR A 118 -19.87 -2.26 -10.48
C THR A 118 -19.00 -2.75 -9.32
N GLU A 119 -19.59 -3.50 -8.39
CA GLU A 119 -18.87 -4.29 -7.39
C GLU A 119 -18.40 -5.61 -8.04
N GLY A 120 -17.16 -5.61 -8.53
CA GLY A 120 -16.57 -6.78 -9.17
C GLY A 120 -16.26 -7.89 -8.17
N ILE A 121 -16.56 -9.14 -8.53
CA ILE A 121 -16.13 -10.34 -7.80
C ILE A 121 -14.77 -10.77 -8.36
N PHE A 122 -13.71 -10.64 -7.56
CA PHE A 122 -12.34 -10.90 -7.96
C PHE A 122 -11.80 -12.19 -7.34
N SER A 123 -11.78 -13.26 -8.13
CA SER A 123 -11.02 -14.49 -7.78
C SER A 123 -9.54 -14.40 -8.17
N TYR A 124 -9.20 -13.48 -9.08
CA TYR A 124 -7.84 -13.15 -9.50
C TYR A 124 -7.39 -11.84 -8.86
N CYS A 125 -7.27 -11.82 -7.53
CA CYS A 125 -6.80 -10.66 -6.78
C CYS A 125 -5.92 -11.05 -5.59
N GLY A 126 -5.29 -10.04 -5.01
CA GLY A 126 -4.51 -10.13 -3.79
C GLY A 126 -4.17 -8.73 -3.27
N ALA A 127 -3.31 -8.68 -2.26
CA ALA A 127 -2.75 -7.45 -1.73
C ALA A 127 -1.22 -7.48 -1.86
N LYS A 128 -0.63 -6.35 -2.26
CA LYS A 128 0.80 -6.09 -2.14
C LYS A 128 1.02 -5.25 -0.89
N VAL A 129 1.82 -5.77 0.04
CA VAL A 129 2.07 -5.10 1.32
C VAL A 129 3.52 -4.65 1.34
N LYS A 130 3.76 -3.35 1.48
CA LYS A 130 5.09 -2.77 1.73
C LYS A 130 5.20 -2.50 3.23
N ILE A 131 6.28 -2.99 3.83
CA ILE A 131 6.52 -2.93 5.27
C ILE A 131 7.83 -2.17 5.48
N ASP A 132 7.73 -0.97 6.03
CA ASP A 132 8.90 -0.14 6.34
C ASP A 132 9.53 -0.60 7.64
N THR A 133 10.65 -1.31 7.52
CA THR A 133 11.33 -1.91 8.65
C THR A 133 12.77 -2.26 8.31
N ASP A 134 13.64 -2.07 9.29
CA ASP A 134 15.01 -2.54 9.24
C ASP A 134 15.16 -3.99 9.71
N ARG A 135 14.16 -4.52 10.41
CA ARG A 135 14.18 -5.89 10.94
C ARG A 135 13.97 -6.89 9.84
N TYR A 136 14.81 -7.91 9.80
CA TYR A 136 14.63 -9.02 8.88
C TYR A 136 13.31 -9.76 9.13
N LEU A 137 12.45 -9.83 8.10
CA LEU A 137 11.15 -10.50 8.18
C LEU A 137 11.22 -11.97 7.82
N GLY A 138 12.14 -12.36 6.94
CA GLY A 138 12.31 -13.74 6.50
C GLY A 138 12.85 -13.85 5.08
N PRO A 139 13.16 -15.07 4.62
CA PRO A 139 13.80 -15.24 3.32
C PRO A 139 12.84 -14.92 2.18
N GLU A 140 13.36 -14.39 1.07
CA GLU A 140 12.57 -14.21 -0.15
C GLU A 140 11.91 -15.51 -0.58
N ALA A 141 10.68 -15.42 -1.09
CA ALA A 141 9.80 -16.54 -1.43
C ALA A 141 9.33 -17.41 -0.24
N ALA A 142 9.70 -17.09 1.01
CA ALA A 142 9.17 -17.80 2.18
C ALA A 142 7.64 -17.67 2.25
N PRO A 143 6.92 -18.77 2.54
CA PRO A 143 5.48 -18.71 2.76
C PRO A 143 5.11 -17.75 3.91
N VAL A 144 4.09 -16.95 3.66
CA VAL A 144 3.42 -16.11 4.67
C VAL A 144 2.15 -16.83 5.10
N ARG A 145 1.94 -16.96 6.42
CA ARG A 145 0.85 -17.75 6.98
C ARG A 145 -0.08 -16.96 7.88
N VAL A 146 -1.34 -17.37 7.86
CA VAL A 146 -2.39 -16.97 8.81
C VAL A 146 -3.14 -18.24 9.20
N GLU A 147 -3.43 -18.45 10.49
CA GLU A 147 -4.08 -19.68 10.99
C GLU A 147 -3.44 -21.00 10.50
N GLY A 148 -2.12 -20.97 10.25
CA GLY A 148 -1.33 -22.07 9.69
C GLY A 148 -1.43 -22.27 8.17
N GLU A 149 -2.37 -21.60 7.50
CA GLU A 149 -2.52 -21.67 6.03
C GLU A 149 -1.54 -20.72 5.36
N ALA A 150 -0.91 -21.17 4.26
CA ALA A 150 -0.09 -20.29 3.43
C ALA A 150 -1.01 -19.41 2.59
N ILE A 151 -0.94 -18.10 2.78
CA ILE A 151 -1.80 -17.13 2.10
C ILE A 151 -1.03 -16.24 1.10
N GLY A 152 0.28 -16.45 0.98
CA GLY A 152 1.18 -15.62 0.19
C GLY A 152 2.65 -15.93 0.43
N HIS A 153 3.52 -15.02 0.04
CA HIS A 153 4.97 -15.15 0.24
C HIS A 153 5.67 -13.81 0.40
N VAL A 154 6.88 -13.85 0.96
CA VAL A 154 7.83 -12.72 1.02
C VAL A 154 8.35 -12.42 -0.38
N MET A 155 8.29 -11.17 -0.79
CA MET A 155 8.82 -10.65 -2.05
C MET A 155 10.22 -10.07 -1.86
N THR A 156 10.84 -9.65 -2.97
CA THR A 156 12.10 -8.91 -2.96
C THR A 156 12.00 -7.66 -2.08
N ALA A 157 13.01 -7.47 -1.23
CA ALA A 157 13.16 -6.26 -0.45
C ALA A 157 13.62 -5.11 -1.35
N GLU A 158 13.03 -3.93 -1.19
CA GLU A 158 13.51 -2.72 -1.86
C GLU A 158 13.65 -1.60 -0.83
N TYR A 159 14.72 -0.82 -0.96
CA TYR A 159 15.03 0.40 -0.22
C TYR A 159 14.33 0.56 1.15
N GLY A 160 14.90 0.01 2.22
CA GLY A 160 14.38 0.20 3.59
C GLY A 160 13.03 -0.46 3.88
N SER A 161 12.52 -1.27 2.96
CA SER A 161 11.26 -1.99 3.11
C SER A 161 11.40 -3.45 2.69
N GLN A 162 10.61 -4.30 3.33
CA GLN A 162 10.35 -5.66 2.89
C GLN A 162 8.90 -5.78 2.44
N MET A 163 8.64 -6.63 1.45
CA MET A 163 7.34 -6.68 0.78
C MET A 163 6.74 -8.06 0.85
N LEU A 164 5.41 -8.14 0.90
CA LEU A 164 4.66 -9.38 0.84
C LEU A 164 3.68 -9.37 -0.35
N SER A 165 3.55 -10.53 -1.00
CA SER A 165 2.47 -10.81 -1.94
C SER A 165 1.48 -11.72 -1.27
N LEU A 166 0.31 -11.19 -0.88
CA LEU A 166 -0.77 -11.95 -0.26
C LEU A 166 -1.91 -12.19 -1.25
N GLY A 167 -2.54 -13.35 -1.20
CA GLY A 167 -3.62 -13.72 -2.10
C GLY A 167 -3.16 -14.28 -3.45
N GLY A 168 -4.03 -14.18 -4.44
CA GLY A 168 -3.88 -14.77 -5.75
C GLY A 168 -4.78 -15.99 -5.96
N VAL A 169 -5.00 -16.35 -7.22
CA VAL A 169 -5.96 -17.40 -7.62
C VAL A 169 -5.66 -18.75 -6.96
N HIS A 170 -4.37 -19.08 -6.78
CA HIS A 170 -3.96 -20.33 -6.16
C HIS A 170 -4.34 -20.39 -4.68
N HIS A 171 -4.15 -19.31 -3.93
CA HIS A 171 -4.52 -19.27 -2.50
C HIS A 171 -6.03 -19.12 -2.29
N LEU A 172 -6.72 -18.34 -3.13
CA LEU A 172 -8.17 -18.15 -3.03
C LEU A 172 -8.97 -19.39 -3.47
N THR A 173 -8.56 -20.04 -4.56
CA THR A 173 -9.38 -21.07 -5.23
C THR A 173 -8.64 -22.34 -5.62
N GLY A 174 -7.30 -22.34 -5.67
CA GLY A 174 -6.50 -23.49 -6.07
C GLY A 174 -6.12 -24.43 -4.92
N GLY A 175 -6.08 -23.91 -3.70
CA GLY A 175 -5.68 -24.61 -2.49
C GLY A 175 -6.82 -25.35 -1.78
N SER A 176 -6.65 -25.56 -0.48
CA SER A 176 -7.69 -26.17 0.34
C SER A 176 -8.88 -25.21 0.57
N LYS A 177 -10.06 -25.73 0.95
CA LYS A 177 -11.19 -24.87 1.35
C LYS A 177 -10.85 -23.98 2.54
N LYS A 178 -10.01 -24.47 3.46
CA LYS A 178 -9.57 -23.71 4.63
C LYS A 178 -8.63 -22.58 4.20
N GLU A 179 -7.66 -22.89 3.33
CA GLU A 179 -6.72 -21.92 2.75
C GLU A 179 -7.46 -20.78 2.05
N GLY A 180 -8.41 -21.09 1.16
CA GLY A 180 -9.19 -20.08 0.46
C GLY A 180 -9.98 -19.17 1.40
N ARG A 181 -10.63 -19.74 2.42
CA ARG A 181 -11.37 -18.97 3.44
C ARG A 181 -10.44 -18.05 4.23
N VAL A 182 -9.32 -18.56 4.74
CA VAL A 182 -8.37 -17.79 5.55
C VAL A 182 -7.69 -16.70 4.71
N THR A 183 -7.31 -17.01 3.47
CA THR A 183 -6.77 -16.04 2.53
C THR A 183 -7.77 -14.91 2.27
N CYS A 184 -9.03 -15.24 1.98
CA CYS A 184 -10.07 -14.26 1.70
C CYS A 184 -10.35 -13.37 2.92
N ASP A 185 -10.42 -13.95 4.13
CA ASP A 185 -10.59 -13.20 5.38
C ASP A 185 -9.45 -12.22 5.64
N ALA A 186 -8.20 -12.69 5.54
CA ALA A 186 -7.01 -11.85 5.75
C ALA A 186 -6.96 -10.69 4.76
N LEU A 187 -7.24 -10.96 3.48
CA LEU A 187 -7.29 -9.92 2.44
C LEU A 187 -8.42 -8.92 2.67
N LEU A 188 -9.62 -9.39 3.03
CA LEU A 188 -10.77 -8.53 3.30
C LEU A 188 -10.46 -7.55 4.45
N ARG A 189 -9.90 -8.07 5.54
CA ARG A 189 -9.48 -7.27 6.70
C ARG A 189 -8.43 -6.24 6.33
N LEU A 190 -7.35 -6.65 5.66
CA LEU A 190 -6.30 -5.73 5.22
C LEU A 190 -6.84 -4.65 4.26
N CYS A 191 -7.67 -5.02 3.29
CA CYS A 191 -8.23 -4.07 2.33
C CYS A 191 -9.24 -3.09 2.99
N ASN A 192 -9.88 -3.51 4.07
CA ASN A 192 -10.71 -2.64 4.92
C ASN A 192 -9.94 -1.99 6.08
N ARG A 193 -8.60 -1.99 6.02
CA ARG A 193 -7.67 -1.30 6.95
C ARG A 193 -7.66 -1.86 8.38
N GLU A 194 -8.09 -3.09 8.55
CA GLU A 194 -7.98 -3.83 9.80
C GLU A 194 -6.61 -4.49 9.94
N ALA A 195 -6.20 -4.72 11.19
CA ALA A 195 -4.94 -5.39 11.48
C ALA A 195 -5.03 -6.89 11.21
N VAL A 196 -3.96 -7.47 10.63
CA VAL A 196 -3.80 -8.91 10.43
C VAL A 196 -2.40 -9.33 10.90
N THR A 197 -2.35 -10.30 11.81
CA THR A 197 -1.09 -10.94 12.22
C THR A 197 -0.75 -12.05 11.25
N VAL A 198 0.47 -12.02 10.71
CA VAL A 198 1.03 -13.04 9.83
C VAL A 198 2.29 -13.64 10.45
N THR A 199 2.58 -14.89 10.11
CA THR A 199 3.87 -15.53 10.43
C THR A 199 4.59 -15.89 9.14
N ILE A 200 5.90 -15.68 9.10
CA ILE A 200 6.74 -16.00 7.94
C ILE A 200 7.54 -17.25 8.25
N ASP A 201 7.49 -18.24 7.35
CA ASP A 201 8.24 -19.49 7.51
C ASP A 201 9.75 -19.19 7.57
N GLY A 202 10.39 -19.57 8.69
CA GLY A 202 11.81 -19.26 8.93
C GLY A 202 12.10 -17.78 9.18
N GLY A 203 11.08 -16.99 9.52
CA GLY A 203 11.16 -15.55 9.71
C GLY A 203 10.39 -15.06 10.94
N ALA A 204 9.90 -13.83 10.85
CA ALA A 204 9.24 -13.09 11.92
C ALA A 204 7.72 -13.32 11.97
N GLU A 205 7.14 -13.04 13.13
CA GLU A 205 5.72 -12.70 13.24
C GLU A 205 5.55 -11.19 13.03
N VAL A 206 4.57 -10.80 12.21
CA VAL A 206 4.34 -9.39 11.84
C VAL A 206 2.86 -9.05 11.97
N VAL A 207 2.54 -7.97 12.66
CA VAL A 207 1.21 -7.35 12.63
C VAL A 207 1.19 -6.29 11.52
N LEU A 208 0.33 -6.51 10.53
CA LEU A 208 0.15 -5.66 9.36
C LEU A 208 -1.14 -4.85 9.51
N GLN A 209 -1.08 -3.54 9.30
CA GLN A 209 -2.27 -2.70 9.22
C GLN A 209 -2.03 -1.51 8.30
N ALA A 210 -2.88 -1.32 7.29
CA ALA A 210 -2.74 -0.23 6.33
C ALA A 210 -2.65 1.15 7.02
N GLY A 211 -1.62 1.92 6.69
CA GLY A 211 -1.40 3.26 7.22
C GLY A 211 -0.90 3.31 8.67
N ARG A 212 -0.52 2.17 9.26
CA ARG A 212 0.06 2.08 10.61
C ARG A 212 1.47 1.50 10.57
N PRO A 213 2.33 1.82 11.56
CA PRO A 213 3.63 1.19 11.66
C PRO A 213 3.49 -0.33 11.87
N PRO A 214 4.34 -1.16 11.24
CA PRO A 214 4.31 -2.59 11.46
C PRO A 214 4.82 -2.95 12.87
N VAL A 215 4.30 -4.05 13.43
CA VAL A 215 4.83 -4.64 14.67
C VAL A 215 5.53 -5.95 14.33
N VAL A 216 6.84 -6.00 14.47
CA VAL A 216 7.68 -7.17 14.13
C VAL A 216 8.16 -7.83 15.42
N ASN A 217 7.79 -9.10 15.63
CA ASN A 217 8.10 -9.86 16.86
C ASN A 217 7.72 -9.09 18.15
N GLY A 218 6.59 -8.39 18.13
CA GLY A 218 6.09 -7.60 19.26
C GLY A 218 6.72 -6.22 19.43
N VAL A 219 7.63 -5.80 18.55
CA VAL A 219 8.23 -4.46 18.56
C VAL A 219 7.62 -3.62 17.44
N GLU A 220 7.03 -2.48 17.80
CA GLU A 220 6.53 -1.51 16.82
C GLU A 220 7.72 -0.79 16.16
N GLU A 221 7.71 -0.74 14.83
CA GLU A 221 8.69 0.03 14.06
C GLU A 221 8.32 1.52 14.07
N HIS A 222 9.32 2.40 14.10
CA HIS A 222 9.08 3.83 14.15
C HIS A 222 9.67 4.59 12.97
N LEU A 223 10.84 4.15 12.47
CA LEU A 223 11.58 4.84 11.42
C LEU A 223 12.00 3.90 10.30
N MET A 224 11.80 4.37 9.07
CA MET A 224 12.38 3.82 7.86
C MET A 224 13.74 4.45 7.63
N ARG A 225 14.78 3.63 7.37
CA ARG A 225 16.15 4.13 7.18
C ARG A 225 16.26 5.19 6.08
N VAL A 226 17.10 6.21 6.32
CA VAL A 226 17.46 7.25 5.34
C VAL A 226 18.31 6.72 4.17
N GLY A 227 18.92 5.55 4.32
CA GLY A 227 19.75 4.92 3.31
C GLY A 227 20.61 3.81 3.90
N CYS A 228 21.39 3.12 3.05
CA CYS A 228 22.38 2.16 3.53
C CYS A 228 23.54 2.86 4.27
N GLY A 229 24.35 2.11 5.01
CA GLY A 229 25.43 2.70 5.81
C GLY A 229 26.41 3.56 4.99
N SER A 230 26.71 3.17 3.76
CA SER A 230 27.52 3.99 2.84
C SER A 230 26.88 5.33 2.47
N ALA A 231 25.57 5.36 2.24
CA ALA A 231 24.85 6.59 1.90
C ALA A 231 24.83 7.54 3.11
N THR A 232 24.58 7.01 4.30
CA THR A 232 24.63 7.76 5.56
C THR A 232 26.02 8.38 5.76
N ILE A 233 27.11 7.65 5.53
CA ILE A 233 28.45 8.26 5.55
C ILE A 233 28.54 9.44 4.58
N GLY A 234 28.09 9.26 3.33
CA GLY A 234 28.12 10.32 2.31
C GLY A 234 27.35 11.59 2.71
N MET A 235 26.18 11.45 3.33
CA MET A 235 25.32 12.57 3.73
C MET A 235 25.85 13.31 4.97
N PHE A 236 26.38 12.58 5.95
CA PHE A 236 26.69 13.14 7.27
C PHE A 236 28.17 13.40 7.53
N ALA A 237 29.10 12.97 6.66
CA ALA A 237 30.55 13.10 6.85
C ALA A 237 31.04 14.50 7.27
N LYS A 238 30.49 15.57 6.68
CA LYS A 238 30.86 16.95 7.06
C LYS A 238 30.52 17.31 8.49
N GLN A 239 29.49 16.68 9.06
CA GLN A 239 29.05 16.93 10.44
C GLN A 239 29.97 16.25 11.45
N TRP A 240 30.64 15.17 11.07
CA TRP A 240 31.59 14.44 11.91
C TRP A 240 33.02 14.97 11.81
N HIS A 241 33.36 15.62 10.70
CA HIS A 241 34.69 16.12 10.43
C HIS A 241 35.22 17.02 11.57
N GLY A 242 36.35 16.63 12.16
CA GLY A 242 36.97 17.31 13.29
C GLY A 242 36.39 16.98 14.67
N LEU A 243 35.22 16.33 14.73
CA LEU A 243 34.54 15.97 15.99
C LEU A 243 34.84 14.52 16.42
N VAL A 244 35.08 13.63 15.47
CA VAL A 244 35.39 12.21 15.69
C VAL A 244 36.40 11.74 14.64
N ASP A 245 37.19 10.74 14.98
CA ASP A 245 38.30 10.29 14.13
C ASP A 245 37.85 9.17 13.16
N GLU A 246 36.87 8.36 13.56
CA GLU A 246 36.23 7.34 12.72
C GLU A 246 34.72 7.25 12.95
N VAL A 247 33.98 6.96 11.88
CA VAL A 247 32.56 6.60 11.97
C VAL A 247 32.28 5.31 11.23
N VAL A 248 31.60 4.39 11.90
CA VAL A 248 31.06 3.18 11.29
C VAL A 248 29.55 3.24 11.33
N VAL A 249 28.92 3.28 10.14
CA VAL A 249 27.46 3.15 10.04
C VAL A 249 27.14 1.69 9.79
N VAL A 250 26.53 1.04 10.77
CA VAL A 250 26.22 -0.39 10.76
C VAL A 250 24.89 -0.61 10.06
N ASP A 251 24.91 -1.53 9.10
CA ASP A 251 23.80 -1.82 8.20
C ASP A 251 23.92 -3.28 7.74
N ASP A 252 22.80 -4.00 7.65
CA ASP A 252 22.78 -5.40 7.21
C ASP A 252 23.22 -5.58 5.76
N HIS A 253 22.88 -4.60 4.90
CA HIS A 253 23.27 -4.61 3.50
C HIS A 253 24.69 -4.08 3.27
N ILE A 254 24.97 -2.83 3.67
CA ILE A 254 26.24 -2.13 3.39
C ILE A 254 26.68 -1.29 4.60
N THR A 255 27.57 -1.84 5.41
CA THR A 255 28.26 -1.09 6.46
C THR A 255 29.22 -0.07 5.85
N GLY A 256 29.09 1.18 6.28
CA GLY A 256 29.92 2.31 5.85
C GLY A 256 31.03 2.63 6.84
N VAL A 257 32.22 3.04 6.34
CA VAL A 257 33.37 3.46 7.18
C VAL A 257 33.92 4.79 6.68
N LEU A 258 33.92 5.82 7.53
CA LEU A 258 34.21 7.21 7.15
C LEU A 258 35.60 7.40 6.56
N SER A 259 36.66 7.01 7.27
CA SER A 259 38.05 7.33 6.85
C SER A 259 38.45 6.68 5.53
N GLU A 260 37.80 5.58 5.16
CA GLU A 260 38.01 4.91 3.88
C GLU A 260 37.09 5.39 2.76
N HIS A 261 35.87 5.82 3.11
CA HIS A 261 34.85 6.24 2.16
C HIS A 261 35.30 7.48 1.38
N GLN A 262 34.81 7.63 0.14
CA GLN A 262 35.17 8.77 -0.72
C GLN A 262 34.88 10.12 -0.06
N ALA A 263 33.79 10.24 0.70
CA ALA A 263 33.47 11.46 1.45
C ALA A 263 34.54 11.79 2.50
N GLY A 264 35.05 10.81 3.25
CA GLY A 264 36.15 11.01 4.19
C GLY A 264 37.44 11.41 3.48
N LYS A 265 37.74 10.80 2.32
CA LYS A 265 38.92 11.18 1.50
C LYS A 265 38.87 12.61 1.02
N LEU A 266 37.70 13.09 0.57
CA LEU A 266 37.53 14.48 0.11
C LEU A 266 37.53 15.50 1.26
N LEU A 267 37.32 15.04 2.49
CA LEU A 267 37.42 15.84 3.71
C LEU A 267 38.77 15.67 4.41
N ASP A 268 39.75 15.03 3.75
CA ASP A 268 41.08 14.76 4.30
C ASP A 268 41.06 14.04 5.68
N VAL A 269 40.04 13.21 5.92
CA VAL A 269 39.96 12.38 7.14
C VAL A 269 41.15 11.40 7.16
N PRO A 270 42.00 11.43 8.20
CA PRO A 270 43.17 10.56 8.28
C PRO A 270 42.77 9.08 8.29
N PRO A 271 43.58 8.18 7.71
CA PRO A 271 43.37 6.75 7.89
C PRO A 271 43.53 6.37 9.36
N THR A 272 42.64 5.53 9.86
CA THR A 272 42.53 5.19 11.29
C THR A 272 43.11 3.82 11.62
N GLY A 273 43.38 3.00 10.61
CA GLY A 273 43.81 1.62 10.78
C GLY A 273 42.68 0.66 11.18
N ILE A 274 41.42 1.10 11.10
CA ILE A 274 40.24 0.27 11.35
C ILE A 274 40.18 -0.92 10.39
N LYS A 275 39.67 -2.04 10.88
CA LYS A 275 39.41 -3.23 10.09
C LYS A 275 37.99 -3.71 10.36
N ILE A 276 37.17 -3.83 9.31
CA ILE A 276 35.84 -4.45 9.40
C ILE A 276 35.93 -5.93 9.02
N LEU A 277 35.25 -6.79 9.78
CA LEU A 277 35.10 -8.22 9.53
C LEU A 277 33.98 -8.44 8.51
N GLY A 278 34.26 -8.14 7.24
CA GLY A 278 33.32 -8.37 6.14
C GLY A 278 34.00 -8.28 4.78
N HIS A 279 33.20 -8.37 3.72
CA HIS A 279 33.66 -8.30 2.34
C HIS A 279 33.76 -6.84 1.88
N LYS A 280 34.98 -6.32 1.79
CA LYS A 280 35.24 -4.99 1.23
C LYS A 280 34.93 -5.00 -0.27
N SER A 281 33.97 -4.19 -0.70
CA SER A 281 33.63 -4.02 -2.12
C SER A 281 34.39 -2.86 -2.74
N THR A 282 34.26 -1.68 -2.13
CA THR A 282 34.96 -0.44 -2.50
C THR A 282 35.43 0.22 -1.20
N PRO A 283 36.40 1.16 -1.24
CA PRO A 283 36.87 1.84 -0.03
C PRO A 283 35.71 2.39 0.82
N GLY A 284 35.65 1.99 2.09
CA GLY A 284 34.60 2.39 3.03
C GLY A 284 33.23 1.72 2.84
N ARG A 285 33.11 0.70 1.97
CA ARG A 285 31.86 -0.05 1.73
C ARG A 285 32.08 -1.54 1.94
N TYR A 286 31.41 -2.10 2.94
CA TYR A 286 31.55 -3.48 3.36
C TYR A 286 30.21 -4.22 3.31
N PHE A 287 30.21 -5.37 2.65
CA PHE A 287 29.09 -6.29 2.57
C PHE A 287 29.31 -7.48 3.48
N ARG A 288 28.23 -8.21 3.83
CA ARG A 288 28.30 -9.46 4.62
C ARG A 288 29.13 -9.28 5.90
N VAL A 289 28.85 -8.19 6.60
CA VAL A 289 29.51 -7.85 7.86
C VAL A 289 28.84 -8.60 9.02
N ALA A 290 27.51 -8.69 8.97
CA ALA A 290 26.68 -9.53 9.82
C ALA A 290 25.51 -10.04 8.98
N ASP A 291 24.85 -11.11 9.43
CA ASP A 291 23.65 -11.62 8.76
C ASP A 291 22.45 -10.73 9.11
N PRO A 292 21.40 -10.68 8.26
CA PRO A 292 20.15 -9.98 8.59
C PRO A 292 19.50 -10.52 9.88
N GLY A 293 18.87 -9.63 10.64
CA GLY A 293 18.23 -9.95 11.90
C GLY A 293 17.43 -8.80 12.49
N THR A 294 17.22 -8.83 13.81
CA THR A 294 16.44 -7.84 14.57
C THR A 294 17.29 -6.97 15.51
N GLY A 295 18.61 -7.08 15.40
CA GLY A 295 19.61 -6.34 16.15
C GLY A 295 20.01 -5.04 15.46
N TRP A 296 21.29 -4.70 15.53
CA TRP A 296 21.80 -3.39 15.15
C TRP A 296 21.71 -3.10 13.65
N GLY A 297 21.04 -2.03 13.24
CA GLY A 297 20.93 -1.66 11.81
C GLY A 297 20.37 -2.78 10.93
N GLY A 298 19.44 -3.58 11.47
CA GLY A 298 18.82 -4.71 10.77
C GLY A 298 19.64 -6.00 10.73
N THR A 299 20.74 -6.08 11.48
CA THR A 299 21.61 -7.26 11.54
C THR A 299 21.22 -8.22 12.67
N ASN A 300 21.88 -9.36 12.78
CA ASN A 300 21.72 -10.32 13.88
C ASN A 300 22.60 -10.04 15.11
N ILE A 301 23.29 -8.89 15.19
CA ILE A 301 24.20 -8.56 16.29
C ILE A 301 23.60 -7.54 17.27
N GLU A 302 23.95 -7.69 18.56
CA GLU A 302 23.57 -6.73 19.61
C GLU A 302 24.72 -5.76 19.95
N ASP A 303 25.96 -6.26 19.94
CA ASP A 303 27.16 -5.45 20.17
C ASP A 303 27.81 -5.08 18.82
N PRO A 304 27.81 -3.79 18.43
CA PRO A 304 28.38 -3.36 17.16
C PRO A 304 29.89 -3.59 17.09
N LEU A 305 30.62 -3.70 18.21
CA LEU A 305 32.07 -3.94 18.21
C LEU A 305 32.44 -5.32 17.64
N THR A 306 31.51 -6.27 17.62
CA THR A 306 31.73 -7.64 17.10
C THR A 306 32.10 -7.67 15.62
N ILE A 307 31.79 -6.61 14.87
CA ILE A 307 32.13 -6.48 13.45
C ILE A 307 33.54 -5.93 13.23
N LEU A 308 34.25 -5.54 14.29
CA LEU A 308 35.58 -4.95 14.21
C LEU A 308 36.65 -6.05 14.33
N GLY A 309 37.61 -6.01 13.42
CA GLY A 309 38.86 -6.77 13.54
C GLY A 309 39.90 -6.01 14.39
N PRO A 310 41.08 -6.61 14.61
CA PRO A 310 42.15 -5.93 15.34
C PRO A 310 42.59 -4.66 14.61
N TRP A 311 42.68 -3.56 15.36
CA TRP A 311 43.17 -2.26 14.88
C TRP A 311 44.66 -2.34 14.50
N ARG A 312 45.02 -1.69 13.40
CA ARG A 312 46.38 -1.72 12.83
C ARG A 312 46.97 -0.33 12.79
N ASP A 313 48.27 -0.22 12.53
CA ASP A 313 48.86 1.08 12.25
C ASP A 313 48.14 1.72 11.04
N PRO A 314 47.80 3.02 11.12
CA PRO A 314 48.31 4.01 12.07
C PRO A 314 47.47 4.25 13.35
N ALA A 315 46.58 3.34 13.76
CA ALA A 315 45.73 3.50 14.96
C ALA A 315 46.52 3.93 16.22
N TRP A 316 45.95 4.83 17.02
CA TRP A 316 46.59 5.41 18.21
C TRP A 316 45.69 5.32 19.45
N PRO A 317 46.28 5.27 20.67
CA PRO A 317 45.53 5.41 21.91
C PRO A 317 44.77 6.74 21.97
N GLY A 318 43.50 6.72 22.38
CA GLY A 318 42.61 7.87 22.41
C GLY A 318 41.88 8.17 21.11
N LEU A 319 42.04 7.36 20.06
CA LEU A 319 41.24 7.47 18.83
C LEU A 319 39.75 7.35 19.15
N ARG A 320 38.96 8.31 18.66
CA ARG A 320 37.53 8.45 18.92
C ARG A 320 36.72 7.80 17.80
N LEU A 321 35.84 6.86 18.15
CA LEU A 321 35.01 6.09 17.24
C LEU A 321 33.53 6.32 17.56
N LEU A 322 32.74 6.67 16.54
CA LEU A 322 31.29 6.61 16.59
C LEU A 322 30.79 5.42 15.77
N MET A 323 29.99 4.55 16.38
CA MET A 323 29.22 3.52 15.68
C MET A 323 27.74 3.89 15.74
N VAL A 324 27.04 3.85 14.63
CA VAL A 324 25.63 4.30 14.56
C VAL A 324 24.84 3.46 13.55
N SER A 325 23.55 3.22 13.77
CA SER A 325 22.67 2.59 12.78
C SER A 325 22.27 3.57 11.68
N THR A 326 21.66 3.05 10.62
CA THR A 326 21.09 3.84 9.52
C THR A 326 19.87 4.67 9.93
N THR A 327 19.22 4.35 11.05
CA THR A 327 18.13 5.13 11.64
C THR A 327 18.58 6.14 12.71
N GLY A 328 19.82 6.02 13.20
CA GLY A 328 20.31 6.82 14.33
C GLY A 328 19.74 6.39 15.69
N GLU A 329 18.78 5.47 15.74
CA GLU A 329 18.18 4.97 16.99
C GLU A 329 19.17 4.19 17.86
N GLN A 330 20.17 3.58 17.22
CA GLN A 330 21.20 2.81 17.89
C GLN A 330 22.56 3.47 17.63
N TRP A 331 23.27 3.83 18.70
CA TRP A 331 24.60 4.42 18.62
C TRP A 331 25.49 4.01 19.80
N GLY A 332 26.81 4.04 19.58
CA GLY A 332 27.84 3.83 20.59
C GLY A 332 29.05 4.71 20.30
N TYR A 333 29.57 5.38 21.33
CA TYR A 333 30.80 6.16 21.25
C TYR A 333 31.90 5.48 22.06
N TYR A 334 33.09 5.40 21.47
CA TYR A 334 34.21 4.65 22.01
C TYR A 334 35.52 5.41 21.85
N GLU A 335 36.44 5.19 22.77
CA GLU A 335 37.82 5.65 22.67
C GLU A 335 38.76 4.45 22.79
N LEU A 336 39.77 4.38 21.93
CA LEU A 336 40.77 3.31 22.00
C LEU A 336 41.66 3.47 23.24
N ASP A 337 41.87 2.40 23.99
CA ASP A 337 42.85 2.38 25.08
C ASP A 337 44.30 2.25 24.57
N GLU A 338 45.26 2.13 25.49
CA GLU A 338 46.69 1.91 25.19
C GLU A 338 46.94 0.63 24.37
N ASN A 339 46.06 -0.36 24.48
CA ASN A 339 46.12 -1.62 23.73
C ASN A 339 45.27 -1.58 22.43
N ARG A 340 44.74 -0.40 22.07
CA ARG A 340 43.86 -0.18 20.90
C ARG A 340 42.53 -0.95 20.98
N VAL A 341 42.04 -1.19 22.19
CA VAL A 341 40.72 -1.78 22.44
C VAL A 341 39.69 -0.67 22.61
N PRO A 342 38.56 -0.68 21.88
CA PRO A 342 37.50 0.31 22.06
C PRO A 342 36.87 0.21 23.45
N LEU A 343 36.95 1.30 24.22
CA LEU A 343 36.25 1.44 25.50
C LEU A 343 35.07 2.39 25.34
N ARG A 344 33.88 1.94 25.76
CA ARG A 344 32.66 2.75 25.67
C ARG A 344 32.79 4.01 26.53
N ARG A 345 32.38 5.14 25.96
CA ARG A 345 32.34 6.46 26.59
C ARG A 345 30.97 7.10 26.37
N ASP A 346 30.69 8.17 27.11
CA ASP A 346 29.49 8.97 26.89
C ASP A 346 29.61 9.74 25.57
N LEU A 347 28.50 9.86 24.83
CA LEU A 347 28.48 10.58 23.56
C LEU A 347 28.69 12.09 23.81
N PRO A 348 29.71 12.71 23.20
CA PRO A 348 29.88 14.16 23.28
C PRO A 348 28.67 14.90 22.70
N GLU A 349 28.26 16.00 23.34
CA GLU A 349 27.10 16.80 22.92
C GLU A 349 27.17 17.26 21.46
N ALA A 350 28.39 17.57 20.97
CA ALA A 350 28.62 17.97 19.58
C ALA A 350 28.29 16.87 18.56
N LEU A 351 28.39 15.59 18.93
CA LEU A 351 28.04 14.45 18.07
C LEU A 351 26.58 14.04 18.20
N LYS A 352 25.94 14.36 19.34
CA LYS A 352 24.54 14.05 19.59
C LYS A 352 23.61 14.65 18.53
N LEU A 353 23.84 15.91 18.16
CA LEU A 353 23.12 16.59 17.09
C LEU A 353 23.22 15.84 15.75
N SER A 354 24.38 15.23 15.45
CA SER A 354 24.52 14.49 14.20
C SER A 354 23.76 13.17 14.21
N VAL A 355 23.65 12.49 15.35
CA VAL A 355 22.86 11.25 15.48
C VAL A 355 21.37 11.57 15.38
N GLU A 356 20.92 12.62 16.08
CA GLU A 356 19.54 13.10 16.02
C GLU A 356 19.14 13.52 14.59
N ARG A 357 20.06 14.14 13.84
CA ARG A 357 19.83 14.47 12.43
C ARG A 357 19.72 13.26 11.50
N ILE A 358 20.36 12.12 11.82
CA ILE A 358 20.14 10.90 11.04
C ILE A 358 18.68 10.47 11.19
N ALA A 359 18.17 10.44 12.42
CA ALA A 359 16.76 10.13 12.69
C ALA A 359 15.81 11.16 12.08
N GLU A 360 16.16 12.46 12.11
CA GLU A 360 15.37 13.54 11.48
C GLU A 360 15.22 13.38 9.96
N ASN A 361 16.20 12.76 9.29
CA ASN A 361 16.14 12.47 7.86
C ASN A 361 15.53 11.09 7.55
N CYS A 362 15.09 10.34 8.56
CA CYS A 362 14.31 9.13 8.38
C CYS A 362 12.81 9.47 8.26
N GLU A 363 12.05 8.61 7.58
CA GLU A 363 10.60 8.75 7.49
C GLU A 363 9.90 7.86 8.54
N PRO A 364 8.72 8.24 9.04
CA PRO A 364 7.95 7.35 9.91
C PRO A 364 7.64 6.02 9.21
N SER A 365 7.89 4.90 9.89
CA SER A 365 7.56 3.57 9.36
C SER A 365 6.07 3.41 9.13
N VAL A 366 5.69 2.91 7.95
CA VAL A 366 4.30 2.60 7.61
C VAL A 366 4.18 1.24 6.95
N THR A 367 3.03 0.59 7.16
CA THR A 367 2.59 -0.54 6.36
C THR A 367 1.65 -0.03 5.27
N SER A 368 2.07 -0.08 4.01
CA SER A 368 1.21 0.24 2.87
C SER A 368 0.54 -1.02 2.34
N VAL A 369 -0.75 -0.95 2.01
CA VAL A 369 -1.51 -2.06 1.42
C VAL A 369 -2.10 -1.60 0.10
N LEU A 370 -1.63 -2.21 -0.99
CA LEU A 370 -2.20 -2.01 -2.32
C LEU A 370 -3.06 -3.21 -2.68
N PHE A 371 -4.36 -2.97 -2.91
CA PHE A 371 -5.21 -3.98 -3.53
C PHE A 371 -4.77 -4.15 -5.00
N MET A 372 -4.60 -5.38 -5.46
CA MET A 372 -4.32 -5.71 -6.86
C MET A 372 -5.37 -6.67 -7.40
N GLY A 373 -6.07 -6.28 -8.46
CA GLY A 373 -7.16 -7.06 -9.05
C GLY A 373 -7.08 -7.16 -10.57
N GLY A 374 -7.46 -8.32 -11.12
CA GLY A 374 -7.66 -8.52 -12.56
C GLY A 374 -9.13 -8.42 -12.96
N ALA A 375 -9.49 -7.37 -13.71
CA ALA A 375 -10.82 -7.25 -14.31
C ALA A 375 -10.97 -8.22 -15.51
N GLY A 376 -11.58 -9.37 -15.22
CA GLY A 376 -11.79 -10.49 -16.14
C GLY A 376 -12.72 -10.17 -17.32
N GLY A 377 -12.91 -11.13 -18.22
CA GLY A 377 -13.83 -10.98 -19.37
C GLY A 377 -15.28 -10.77 -18.95
N SER A 378 -15.72 -11.45 -17.89
CA SER A 378 -17.05 -11.36 -17.29
C SER A 378 -17.39 -9.95 -16.81
N LEU A 379 -16.52 -9.38 -15.97
CA LEU A 379 -16.69 -8.01 -15.46
C LEU A 379 -16.76 -6.99 -16.61
N ARG A 380 -15.88 -7.14 -17.60
CA ARG A 380 -15.83 -6.25 -18.77
C ARG A 380 -17.05 -6.40 -19.68
N ALA A 381 -17.70 -7.57 -19.72
CA ALA A 381 -18.94 -7.77 -20.47
C ALA A 381 -20.12 -6.98 -19.87
N GLY A 382 -20.12 -6.76 -18.55
CA GLY A 382 -21.06 -5.84 -17.89
C GLY A 382 -20.86 -4.37 -18.29
N VAL A 383 -19.71 -4.00 -18.86
CA VAL A 383 -19.41 -2.63 -19.30
C VAL A 383 -19.69 -2.44 -20.81
N THR A 384 -19.37 -3.45 -21.62
CA THR A 384 -19.50 -3.36 -23.08
C THR A 384 -19.77 -4.72 -23.70
N GLU A 385 -20.48 -4.73 -24.82
CA GLU A 385 -20.73 -5.94 -25.63
C GLU A 385 -19.43 -6.61 -26.14
N ASN A 386 -18.34 -5.84 -26.31
CA ASN A 386 -17.06 -6.36 -26.79
C ASN A 386 -15.92 -6.05 -25.81
N PRO A 387 -15.68 -6.92 -24.81
CA PRO A 387 -14.74 -6.70 -23.70
C PRO A 387 -13.32 -6.26 -24.08
N VAL A 388 -12.81 -6.67 -25.25
CA VAL A 388 -11.46 -6.29 -25.69
C VAL A 388 -11.36 -4.80 -26.04
N ARG A 389 -12.47 -4.16 -26.45
CA ARG A 389 -12.50 -2.74 -26.78
C ARG A 389 -12.31 -1.87 -25.54
N LEU A 390 -12.93 -2.24 -24.41
CA LEU A 390 -12.68 -1.58 -23.13
C LEU A 390 -11.20 -1.68 -22.71
N THR A 391 -10.60 -2.87 -22.83
CA THR A 391 -9.17 -3.05 -22.53
C THR A 391 -8.27 -2.17 -23.40
N ARG A 392 -8.58 -2.04 -24.69
CA ARG A 392 -7.85 -1.13 -25.59
C ARG A 392 -8.04 0.33 -25.18
N SER A 393 -9.26 0.72 -24.82
CA SER A 393 -9.61 2.06 -24.35
C SER A 393 -8.84 2.46 -23.10
N VAL A 394 -8.79 1.58 -22.10
CA VAL A 394 -7.99 1.79 -20.87
C VAL A 394 -6.50 1.91 -21.20
N ARG A 395 -5.96 1.02 -22.05
CA ARG A 395 -4.55 1.10 -22.47
C ARG A 395 -4.21 2.39 -23.23
N GLN A 396 -5.16 2.93 -23.97
CA GLN A 396 -5.02 4.19 -24.71
C GLN A 396 -5.30 5.42 -23.85
N ALA A 397 -5.54 5.25 -22.55
CA ALA A 397 -5.94 6.31 -21.61
C ALA A 397 -7.21 7.09 -22.05
N VAL A 398 -8.07 6.45 -22.87
CA VAL A 398 -9.40 6.98 -23.22
C VAL A 398 -10.39 6.72 -22.09
N THR A 399 -10.21 5.62 -21.36
CA THR A 399 -11.01 5.27 -20.18
C THR A 399 -10.16 5.36 -18.93
N ASN A 400 -10.59 6.20 -17.97
CA ASN A 400 -10.04 6.23 -16.63
C ASN A 400 -10.62 5.08 -15.80
N VAL A 401 -9.78 4.43 -14.99
CA VAL A 401 -10.17 3.35 -14.08
C VAL A 401 -9.92 3.79 -12.66
N THR A 402 -10.95 3.73 -11.82
CA THR A 402 -10.84 3.98 -10.38
C THR A 402 -11.38 2.79 -9.59
N CYS A 403 -11.05 2.76 -8.29
CA CYS A 403 -11.53 1.75 -7.35
C CYS A 403 -12.09 2.47 -6.13
N GLY A 404 -13.43 2.55 -6.00
CA GLY A 404 -14.05 3.33 -4.93
C GLY A 404 -13.73 4.83 -5.03
N GLY A 405 -13.44 5.31 -6.25
CA GLY A 405 -12.98 6.68 -6.52
C GLY A 405 -11.50 6.97 -6.24
N ALA A 406 -10.73 5.98 -5.76
CA ALA A 406 -9.27 6.07 -5.72
C ALA A 406 -8.68 5.90 -7.13
N GLU A 407 -7.66 6.69 -7.46
CA GLU A 407 -6.94 6.52 -8.74
C GLU A 407 -6.21 5.16 -8.75
N CYS A 408 -6.32 4.46 -9.87
CA CYS A 408 -5.67 3.17 -10.03
C CYS A 408 -4.42 3.25 -10.90
N TYR A 409 -3.37 2.53 -10.51
CA TYR A 409 -2.32 2.19 -11.46
C TYR A 409 -2.73 0.98 -12.28
N VAL A 410 -2.85 1.12 -13.61
CA VAL A 410 -3.13 0.00 -14.52
C VAL A 410 -1.81 -0.64 -14.96
N TRP A 411 -1.62 -1.90 -14.59
CA TRP A 411 -0.43 -2.67 -14.93
C TRP A 411 -0.37 -2.94 -16.44
N PRO A 412 0.72 -2.59 -17.14
CA PRO A 412 0.84 -2.80 -18.57
C PRO A 412 0.72 -4.28 -18.95
N GLY A 413 -0.05 -4.59 -19.99
CA GLY A 413 -0.20 -5.96 -20.47
C GLY A 413 -1.53 -6.23 -21.16
N GLY A 414 -1.88 -7.51 -21.27
CA GLY A 414 -3.20 -7.96 -21.71
C GLY A 414 -4.19 -7.97 -20.54
N GLY A 415 -5.46 -7.66 -20.81
CA GLY A 415 -6.48 -7.51 -19.77
C GLY A 415 -6.39 -6.17 -19.06
N ILE A 416 -7.11 -6.03 -17.95
CA ILE A 416 -7.07 -4.85 -17.08
C ILE A 416 -6.68 -5.34 -15.70
N THR A 417 -5.38 -5.31 -15.39
CA THR A 417 -4.87 -5.54 -14.04
C THR A 417 -4.58 -4.18 -13.44
N PHE A 418 -5.12 -3.90 -12.26
CA PHE A 418 -4.98 -2.60 -11.63
C PHE A 418 -4.58 -2.73 -10.16
N MET A 419 -4.00 -1.67 -9.63
CA MET A 419 -3.70 -1.50 -8.21
C MET A 419 -4.34 -0.22 -7.68
N ALA A 420 -4.87 -0.30 -6.47
CA ALA A 420 -5.39 0.86 -5.74
C ALA A 420 -4.82 0.86 -4.32
N ASP A 421 -4.42 2.04 -3.83
CA ASP A 421 -4.08 2.21 -2.42
C ASP A 421 -5.36 2.23 -1.59
N VAL A 422 -5.45 1.33 -0.62
CA VAL A 422 -6.64 1.22 0.23
C VAL A 422 -6.81 2.42 1.16
N MET A 423 -5.75 3.23 1.36
CA MET A 423 -5.78 4.49 2.09
C MET A 423 -6.48 5.62 1.30
N ASP A 424 -6.50 5.53 -0.03
CA ASP A 424 -7.21 6.49 -0.92
C ASP A 424 -8.70 6.13 -1.10
N MET A 425 -9.13 4.94 -0.68
CA MET A 425 -10.50 4.44 -0.82
C MET A 425 -11.35 4.73 0.42
N PRO A 426 -12.67 4.93 0.31
CA PRO A 426 -13.55 4.95 1.48
C PRO A 426 -13.40 3.70 2.35
N THR A 427 -13.51 3.85 3.67
CA THR A 427 -13.46 2.70 4.60
C THR A 427 -14.61 1.74 4.35
N ASN A 428 -14.37 0.44 4.58
CA ASN A 428 -15.34 -0.64 4.35
C ASN A 428 -15.86 -0.68 2.89
N ALA A 429 -14.95 -0.47 1.94
CA ALA A 429 -15.26 -0.53 0.50
C ALA A 429 -15.27 -1.96 -0.05
N PHE A 430 -14.62 -2.90 0.64
CA PHE A 430 -14.47 -4.29 0.17
C PHE A 430 -15.48 -5.21 0.86
N GLY A 431 -15.94 -6.20 0.11
CA GLY A 431 -16.75 -7.31 0.61
C GLY A 431 -16.18 -8.66 0.16
N TYR A 432 -16.96 -9.73 0.35
CA TYR A 432 -16.58 -11.06 -0.12
C TYR A 432 -17.78 -11.86 -0.63
N VAL A 433 -17.52 -13.02 -1.22
CA VAL A 433 -18.53 -14.06 -1.47
C VAL A 433 -18.05 -15.43 -0.94
N PRO A 434 -18.96 -16.36 -0.55
CA PRO A 434 -18.59 -17.64 0.07
C PRO A 434 -17.72 -18.56 -0.79
N THR A 435 -17.83 -18.44 -2.11
CA THR A 435 -16.82 -19.01 -3.03
C THR A 435 -15.61 -18.08 -2.96
N PRO A 436 -14.55 -18.40 -2.20
CA PRO A 436 -13.62 -17.39 -1.69
C PRO A 436 -13.10 -16.46 -2.78
N ALA A 437 -13.59 -15.22 -2.73
CA ALA A 437 -13.26 -14.16 -3.66
C ALA A 437 -13.61 -12.83 -3.00
N LEU A 438 -12.74 -11.84 -3.17
CA LEU A 438 -13.02 -10.49 -2.72
C LEU A 438 -14.00 -9.82 -3.68
N VAL A 439 -14.75 -8.89 -3.13
CA VAL A 439 -15.61 -7.98 -3.87
C VAL A 439 -15.01 -6.61 -3.72
N ALA A 440 -14.67 -5.97 -4.83
CA ALA A 440 -14.11 -4.61 -4.82
C ALA A 440 -14.90 -3.71 -5.77
N PRO A 441 -15.05 -2.42 -5.44
CA PRO A 441 -15.61 -1.44 -6.35
C PRO A 441 -14.68 -1.24 -7.55
N ILE A 442 -15.22 -1.07 -8.75
CA ILE A 442 -14.46 -0.62 -9.90
C ILE A 442 -15.32 0.28 -10.77
N GLU A 443 -14.74 1.39 -11.21
CA GLU A 443 -15.42 2.36 -12.06
C GLU A 443 -14.64 2.61 -13.36
N PHE A 444 -15.36 2.76 -14.47
CA PHE A 444 -14.82 3.13 -15.77
C PHE A 444 -15.42 4.46 -16.21
N THR A 445 -14.59 5.49 -16.31
CA THR A 445 -15.05 6.84 -16.69
C THR A 445 -14.44 7.25 -18.03
N LEU A 446 -15.27 7.73 -18.94
CA LEU A 446 -14.90 8.15 -20.31
C LEU A 446 -15.97 9.07 -20.90
N ARG A 447 -15.72 9.65 -22.07
CA ARG A 447 -16.77 10.40 -22.79
C ARG A 447 -17.89 9.46 -23.24
N LEU A 448 -19.13 9.94 -23.18
CA LEU A 448 -20.30 9.18 -23.62
C LEU A 448 -20.19 8.75 -25.09
N SER A 449 -19.62 9.59 -25.95
CA SER A 449 -19.36 9.26 -27.35
C SER A 449 -18.37 8.11 -27.52
N ASP A 450 -17.32 8.06 -26.70
CA ASP A 450 -16.31 7.02 -26.74
C ASP A 450 -16.87 5.70 -26.18
N TYR A 451 -17.73 5.79 -25.17
CA TYR A 451 -18.49 4.66 -24.63
C TYR A 451 -19.41 4.04 -25.69
N ALA A 452 -20.15 4.86 -26.45
CA ALA A 452 -20.94 4.38 -27.57
C ALA A 452 -20.05 3.72 -28.64
N ALA A 453 -18.92 4.34 -29.00
CA ALA A 453 -18.00 3.83 -30.02
C ALA A 453 -17.37 2.47 -29.65
N LEU A 454 -17.08 2.24 -28.36
CA LEU A 454 -16.57 0.95 -27.90
C LEU A 454 -17.64 -0.14 -27.79
N GLY A 455 -18.92 0.17 -28.02
CA GLY A 455 -20.04 -0.77 -27.90
C GLY A 455 -20.55 -0.89 -26.46
N GLY A 456 -20.62 0.23 -25.74
CA GLY A 456 -21.21 0.30 -24.41
C GLY A 456 -22.71 0.00 -24.43
N HIS A 457 -23.25 -0.41 -23.28
CA HIS A 457 -24.68 -0.70 -23.09
C HIS A 457 -25.50 0.60 -23.05
N MET A 458 -25.69 1.24 -24.21
CA MET A 458 -26.30 2.57 -24.30
C MET A 458 -27.75 2.63 -23.80
N GLU A 459 -28.49 1.54 -23.93
CA GLU A 459 -29.87 1.43 -23.45
C GLU A 459 -29.99 1.50 -21.91
N GLN A 460 -28.87 1.28 -21.20
CA GLN A 460 -28.81 1.30 -19.73
C GLN A 460 -28.23 2.61 -19.19
N VAL A 461 -27.84 3.54 -20.06
CA VAL A 461 -27.31 4.84 -19.65
C VAL A 461 -28.43 5.68 -19.05
N ARG A 462 -28.22 6.17 -17.83
CA ARG A 462 -29.13 7.07 -17.11
C ARG A 462 -28.42 8.35 -16.74
N ARG A 463 -29.13 9.48 -16.70
CA ARG A 463 -28.55 10.74 -16.21
C ARG A 463 -28.43 10.72 -14.68
N VAL A 464 -27.46 11.46 -14.14
CA VAL A 464 -27.21 11.50 -12.68
C VAL A 464 -28.45 11.93 -11.89
N GLU A 465 -29.25 12.84 -12.44
CA GLU A 465 -30.48 13.34 -11.81
C GLU A 465 -31.53 12.24 -11.63
N GLU A 466 -31.52 11.20 -12.47
CA GLU A 466 -32.45 10.07 -12.40
C GLU A 466 -32.09 9.08 -11.28
N ILE A 467 -30.84 9.09 -10.80
CA ILE A 467 -30.36 8.17 -9.74
C ILE A 467 -30.29 8.83 -8.36
N GLU A 468 -30.56 10.13 -8.26
CA GLU A 468 -30.35 10.91 -7.03
C GLU A 468 -31.08 10.32 -5.80
N GLY A 469 -32.31 9.83 -6.00
CA GLY A 469 -33.11 9.17 -4.95
C GLY A 469 -32.63 7.76 -4.56
N GLN A 470 -31.64 7.21 -5.25
CA GLN A 470 -31.01 5.91 -4.96
C GLN A 470 -29.68 6.09 -4.21
N ILE A 471 -29.12 7.31 -4.18
CA ILE A 471 -27.86 7.62 -3.47
C ILE A 471 -28.12 7.77 -1.98
N GLU A 472 -27.52 6.90 -1.19
CA GLU A 472 -27.78 6.79 0.25
C GLU A 472 -26.69 7.41 1.10
N ARG A 473 -25.44 7.36 0.62
CA ARG A 473 -24.28 7.89 1.34
C ARG A 473 -23.51 8.84 0.45
N ARG A 474 -23.32 10.06 0.93
CA ARG A 474 -22.44 11.07 0.33
C ARG A 474 -21.30 11.32 1.30
N ILE A 475 -20.08 11.21 0.81
CA ILE A 475 -18.87 11.45 1.59
C ILE A 475 -17.98 12.46 0.88
N PRO A 476 -17.24 13.30 1.60
CA PRO A 476 -16.25 14.16 0.99
C PRO A 476 -15.17 13.30 0.33
N ARG A 477 -14.74 13.67 -0.87
CA ARG A 477 -13.58 13.09 -1.52
C ARG A 477 -12.35 13.41 -0.65
N ALA A 478 -11.57 12.38 -0.32
CA ALA A 478 -10.35 12.59 0.46
C ALA A 478 -9.44 13.60 -0.25
N LYS A 479 -8.94 14.61 0.48
CA LYS A 479 -7.90 15.50 -0.03
C LYS A 479 -6.61 14.69 -0.12
N ARG A 480 -5.96 14.72 -1.28
CA ARG A 480 -4.60 14.22 -1.45
C ARG A 480 -3.60 15.15 -0.80
#